data_AF-A0A815SAV9-F1
#
_entry.id   AF-A0A815SAV9-F1
#
_cell.length_a   1.000
_cell.length_b   1.000
_cell.length_c   1.000
_cell.angle_alpha   90.00
_cell.angle_beta   90.00
_cell.angle_gamma   90.00
#
_symmetry.space_group_name_H-M   'P 1'
#
loop_
_entity.id
_entity.type
_entity.pdbx_description
1 polymer ?
#
loop_
_entity_poly.entity_id
_entity_poly.type
_entity_poly.pdbx_seq_one_letter_code
_entity_poly.pdbx_strand_id
1 'polypeptide(L)'
;MPKTEDAKHDMLNKCSDYYRTNQVELKKIELFRNSYTLDKAIEWYTCDSFVYRRLNKVLRTENIDLLYLFRFYIIDLCSQLEQESKRKAIDTETFTLYRGQQISTEEFNQLKANVGVLISINGFFFDQP
;
A
#
# COMPACT_ATOMS: atom_id res chain seq x y z
N MET A 1 12.90 9.53 -6.49
CA MET A 1 12.14 10.74 -6.09
C MET A 1 12.53 11.10 -4.67
N PRO A 2 12.68 12.39 -4.31
CA PRO A 2 13.10 12.76 -2.96
C PRO A 2 11.95 12.56 -1.95
N LYS A 3 12.26 11.87 -0.85
CA LYS A 3 11.43 11.78 0.35
C LYS A 3 11.69 13.04 1.17
N THR A 4 10.77 14.00 1.13
CA THR A 4 10.86 15.26 1.90
C THR A 4 9.71 15.36 2.90
N GLU A 5 9.89 16.16 3.94
CA GLU A 5 8.79 16.48 4.86
C GLU A 5 7.64 17.19 4.12
N ASP A 6 7.92 18.00 3.11
CA ASP A 6 6.87 18.60 2.27
C ASP A 6 6.01 17.53 1.59
N ALA A 7 6.62 16.45 1.09
CA ALA A 7 5.89 15.33 0.50
C ALA A 7 4.95 14.65 1.50
N LYS A 8 5.37 14.52 2.78
CA LYS A 8 4.53 14.02 3.87
C LYS A 8 3.36 14.97 4.11
N HIS A 9 3.62 16.27 4.20
CA HIS A 9 2.58 17.28 4.46
C HIS A 9 1.53 17.31 3.33
N ASP A 10 1.97 17.32 2.07
CA ASP A 10 1.08 17.29 0.90
C ASP A 10 0.18 16.05 0.91
N MET A 11 0.79 14.87 1.14
CA MET A 11 0.06 13.61 1.24
C MET A 11 -1.02 13.66 2.33
N LEU A 12 -0.66 14.13 3.54
CA LEU A 12 -1.60 14.18 4.66
C LEU A 12 -2.71 15.20 4.44
N ASN A 13 -2.39 16.36 3.87
CA ASN A 13 -3.40 17.38 3.57
C ASN A 13 -4.43 16.86 2.55
N LYS A 14 -3.96 16.22 1.48
CA LYS A 14 -4.86 15.58 0.50
C LYS A 14 -5.69 14.43 1.10
N CYS A 15 -5.12 13.67 2.03
CA CYS A 15 -5.89 12.67 2.78
C CYS A 15 -6.94 13.32 3.68
N SER A 16 -6.62 14.39 4.40
CA SER A 16 -7.59 15.13 5.23
C SER A 16 -8.73 15.68 4.41
N ASP A 17 -8.45 16.24 3.23
CA ASP A 17 -9.49 16.74 2.30
C ASP A 17 -10.41 15.60 1.84
N TYR A 18 -9.85 14.45 1.51
CA TYR A 18 -10.61 13.26 1.09
C TYR A 18 -11.51 12.72 2.22
N TYR A 19 -11.01 12.73 3.46
CA TYR A 19 -11.71 12.24 4.65
C TYR A 19 -12.42 13.34 5.45
N ARG A 20 -12.67 14.52 4.86
CA ARG A 20 -13.22 15.70 5.57
C ARG A 20 -14.48 15.46 6.39
N THR A 21 -15.31 14.47 6.02
CA THR A 21 -16.54 14.11 6.74
C THR A 21 -16.36 12.94 7.71
N ASN A 22 -15.21 12.27 7.70
CA ASN A 22 -14.92 11.09 8.53
C ASN A 22 -13.99 11.46 9.69
N GLN A 23 -14.58 11.79 10.83
CA GLN A 23 -13.85 12.19 12.04
C GLN A 23 -12.91 11.11 12.58
N VAL A 24 -13.21 9.82 12.36
CA VAL A 24 -12.36 8.71 12.79
C VAL A 24 -11.06 8.71 11.99
N GLU A 25 -11.16 8.84 10.67
CA GLU A 25 -9.98 8.85 9.80
C GLU A 25 -9.18 10.16 9.96
N LEU A 26 -9.84 11.30 10.17
CA LEU A 26 -9.14 12.56 10.48
C LEU A 26 -8.28 12.44 11.75
N LYS A 27 -8.78 11.79 12.81
CA LYS A 27 -7.98 11.52 14.02
C LYS A 27 -6.78 10.60 13.74
N LYS A 28 -6.95 9.57 12.89
CA LYS A 28 -5.84 8.69 12.49
C LYS A 28 -4.80 9.44 11.66
N ILE A 29 -5.22 10.37 10.80
CA ILE A 29 -4.31 11.22 10.01
C ILE A 29 -3.48 12.13 10.93
N GLU A 30 -4.12 12.75 11.92
CA GLU A 30 -3.39 13.59 12.89
C GLU A 30 -2.47 12.77 13.81
N LEU A 31 -2.88 11.56 14.20
CA LEU A 31 -1.98 10.64 14.90
C LEU A 31 -0.77 10.31 14.04
N PHE A 32 -0.98 9.93 12.79
CA PHE A 32 0.10 9.67 11.83
C PHE A 32 1.02 10.89 11.67
N ARG A 33 0.45 12.10 11.54
CA ARG A 33 1.24 13.33 11.39
C ARG A 33 2.28 13.48 12.50
N ASN A 34 1.87 13.25 13.74
CA ASN A 34 2.64 13.50 14.95
C ASN A 34 3.52 12.32 15.40
N SER A 35 3.10 11.08 15.15
CA SER A 35 3.76 9.89 15.69
C SER A 35 4.37 8.96 14.63
N TYR A 36 4.26 9.28 13.34
CA TYR A 36 4.80 8.43 12.29
C TYR A 36 6.33 8.47 12.27
N THR A 37 6.91 7.28 12.25
CA THR A 37 8.33 7.02 12.09
C THR A 37 8.54 5.94 11.02
N LEU A 38 9.73 5.91 10.42
CA LEU A 38 10.05 4.99 9.33
C LEU A 38 9.78 3.53 9.72
N ASP A 39 10.13 3.12 10.94
CA ASP A 39 9.96 1.75 11.48
C ASP A 39 8.49 1.32 11.63
N LYS A 40 7.54 2.26 11.65
CA LYS A 40 6.11 1.96 11.75
C LYS A 40 5.37 1.87 10.43
N ALA A 41 6.04 2.09 9.29
CA ALA A 41 5.41 2.02 7.97
C ALA A 41 4.66 0.70 7.72
N ILE A 42 5.25 -0.47 8.02
CA ILE A 42 4.56 -1.76 7.88
C ILE A 42 3.33 -1.84 8.78
N GLU A 43 3.44 -1.43 10.05
CA GLU A 43 2.32 -1.43 11.01
C GLU A 43 1.15 -0.58 10.51
N TRP A 44 1.42 0.65 10.06
CA TRP A 44 0.41 1.51 9.46
C TRP A 44 -0.21 0.92 8.19
N TYR A 45 0.53 0.08 7.47
CA TYR A 45 0.05 -0.56 6.26
C TYR A 45 -0.78 -1.81 6.54
N THR A 46 -0.54 -2.51 7.64
CA THR A 46 -1.29 -3.73 8.00
C THR A 46 -2.48 -3.45 8.91
N CYS A 47 -2.44 -2.38 9.70
CA CYS A 47 -3.59 -1.91 10.46
C CYS A 47 -4.64 -1.26 9.54
N ASP A 48 -5.90 -1.32 9.95
CA ASP A 48 -6.99 -0.63 9.27
C ASP A 48 -6.84 0.89 9.40
N SER A 49 -6.14 1.49 8.44
CA SER A 49 -5.75 2.90 8.42
C SER A 49 -6.13 3.60 7.12
N PHE A 50 -6.24 4.93 7.18
CA PHE A 50 -6.43 5.76 5.99
C PHE A 50 -5.37 5.47 4.91
N VAL A 51 -4.12 5.24 5.32
CA VAL A 51 -3.01 5.05 4.40
C VAL A 51 -3.09 3.68 3.72
N TYR A 52 -3.41 2.60 4.44
CA TYR A 52 -3.66 1.29 3.84
C TYR A 52 -4.77 1.36 2.79
N ARG A 53 -5.94 1.91 3.17
CA ARG A 53 -7.11 1.99 2.28
C ARG A 53 -6.82 2.85 1.06
N ARG A 54 -6.22 4.02 1.28
CA ARG A 54 -6.01 5.00 0.21
C ARG A 54 -4.88 4.57 -0.72
N LEU A 55 -3.76 4.08 -0.18
CA LEU A 55 -2.64 3.60 -0.99
C LEU A 55 -3.05 2.41 -1.87
N ASN A 56 -3.77 1.42 -1.32
CA ASN A 56 -4.24 0.28 -2.12
C ASN A 56 -5.19 0.70 -3.25
N LYS A 57 -6.05 1.69 -3.00
CA LYS A 57 -6.89 2.25 -4.06
C LYS A 57 -6.05 2.93 -5.14
N VAL A 58 -5.04 3.72 -4.75
CA VAL A 58 -4.14 4.40 -5.68
C VAL A 58 -3.39 3.40 -6.55
N LEU A 59 -2.81 2.36 -5.95
CA LEU A 59 -2.07 1.30 -6.66
C LEU A 59 -2.93 0.59 -7.71
N ARG A 60 -4.22 0.35 -7.42
CA ARG A 60 -5.17 -0.26 -8.37
C ARG A 60 -5.57 0.65 -9.52
N THR A 61 -5.65 1.95 -9.27
CA THR A 61 -6.06 2.92 -10.29
C THR A 61 -4.92 3.37 -11.20
N GLU A 62 -3.67 2.97 -10.89
CA GLU A 62 -2.45 3.37 -11.64
C GLU A 62 -2.33 4.87 -11.89
N ASN A 63 -2.97 5.69 -11.06
CA ASN A 63 -2.95 7.12 -11.21
C ASN A 63 -1.58 7.65 -10.76
N ILE A 64 -0.77 8.05 -11.74
CA ILE A 64 0.62 8.51 -11.53
C ILE A 64 0.68 9.71 -10.58
N ASP A 65 -0.27 10.64 -10.67
CA ASP A 65 -0.31 11.82 -9.79
C ASP A 65 -0.55 11.41 -8.34
N LEU A 66 -1.44 10.43 -8.13
CA LEU A 66 -1.68 9.88 -6.80
C LEU A 66 -0.50 9.03 -6.31
N LEU A 67 0.16 8.25 -7.17
CA LEU A 67 1.39 7.55 -6.79
C LEU A 67 2.48 8.54 -6.35
N TYR A 68 2.62 9.65 -7.07
CA TYR A 68 3.53 10.73 -6.71
C TYR A 68 3.15 11.36 -5.38
N LEU A 69 1.86 11.59 -5.12
CA LEU A 69 1.38 12.11 -3.84
C LEU A 69 1.75 11.17 -2.68
N PHE A 70 1.63 9.85 -2.87
CA PHE A 70 1.96 8.84 -1.85
C PHE A 70 3.45 8.44 -1.81
N ARG A 71 4.31 9.08 -2.62
CA ARG A 71 5.74 8.74 -2.74
C ARG A 71 6.47 8.65 -1.40
N PHE A 72 6.15 9.55 -0.47
CA PHE A 72 6.77 9.59 0.86
C PHE A 72 6.60 8.26 1.58
N TYR A 73 5.37 7.76 1.64
CA TYR A 73 5.05 6.54 2.36
C TYR A 73 5.40 5.28 1.57
N ILE A 74 5.28 5.30 0.23
CA ILE A 74 5.68 4.18 -0.63
C ILE A 74 7.17 3.87 -0.48
N ILE A 75 8.02 4.91 -0.48
CA ILE A 75 9.48 4.73 -0.30
C ILE A 75 9.78 4.07 1.04
N ASP A 76 9.11 4.53 2.11
CA ASP A 76 9.29 3.98 3.46
C ASP A 76 8.82 2.53 3.57
N LEU A 77 7.64 2.24 3.02
CA LEU A 77 7.08 0.91 3.00
C LEU A 77 7.99 -0.07 2.24
N CYS A 78 8.46 0.31 1.05
CA CYS A 78 9.39 -0.51 0.26
C CYS A 78 10.71 -0.74 1.01
N SER A 79 11.28 0.31 1.60
CA SER A 79 12.54 0.20 2.36
C SER A 79 12.41 -0.77 3.53
N GLN A 80 11.29 -0.72 4.26
CA GLN A 80 11.05 -1.65 5.36
C GLN A 80 10.80 -3.08 4.88
N LEU A 81 10.01 -3.27 3.82
CA LEU A 81 9.75 -4.59 3.26
C LEU A 81 11.04 -5.25 2.74
N GLU A 82 11.92 -4.48 2.09
CA GLU A 82 13.23 -4.98 1.69
C GLU A 82 14.10 -5.39 2.88
N GLN A 83 14.08 -4.62 3.97
CA GLN A 83 14.82 -4.94 5.18
C GLN A 83 14.30 -6.22 5.83
N GLU A 84 12.98 -6.36 5.96
CA GLU A 84 12.34 -7.56 6.50
C GLU A 84 12.56 -8.79 5.59
N SER A 85 12.49 -8.60 4.27
CA SER A 85 12.80 -9.64 3.30
C SER A 85 14.25 -10.11 3.42
N LYS A 86 15.21 -9.19 3.56
CA LYS A 86 16.63 -9.54 3.76
C LYS A 86 16.87 -10.27 5.08
N ARG A 87 16.17 -9.89 6.15
CA ARG A 87 16.22 -10.60 7.44
C ARG A 87 15.72 -12.03 7.31
N LYS A 88 14.62 -12.25 6.59
CA LYS A 88 14.01 -13.57 6.40
C LYS A 88 14.69 -14.41 5.33
N ALA A 89 15.36 -13.81 4.36
CA ALA A 89 16.07 -14.52 3.28
C ALA A 89 17.25 -15.38 3.77
N ILE A 90 17.65 -15.23 5.04
CA ILE A 90 18.61 -16.12 5.70
C ILE A 90 18.01 -17.53 5.87
N ASP A 91 16.68 -17.64 6.02
CA ASP A 91 15.93 -18.89 5.99
C ASP A 91 15.39 -19.12 4.57
N THR A 92 16.12 -19.92 3.78
CA THR A 92 15.86 -20.19 2.36
C THR A 92 14.71 -21.18 2.14
N GLU A 93 13.62 -21.05 2.90
CA GLU A 93 12.46 -21.93 2.76
C GLU A 93 11.45 -21.33 1.80
N THR A 94 11.16 -22.05 0.71
CA THR A 94 10.01 -21.75 -0.13
C THR A 94 8.74 -22.12 0.63
N PHE A 95 7.85 -21.16 0.84
CA PHE A 95 6.56 -21.39 1.48
C PHE A 95 5.42 -21.02 0.55
N THR A 96 4.34 -21.80 0.61
CA THR A 96 3.11 -21.56 -0.16
C THR A 96 2.18 -20.66 0.64
N LEU A 97 1.76 -19.54 0.05
CA LEU A 97 0.72 -18.67 0.59
C LEU A 97 -0.56 -18.79 -0.23
N TYR A 98 -1.69 -18.47 0.40
CA TYR A 98 -3.00 -18.38 -0.24
C TYR A 98 -3.53 -16.95 -0.11
N ARG A 99 -4.19 -16.47 -1.17
CA ARG A 99 -4.84 -15.15 -1.19
C ARG A 99 -6.23 -15.28 -1.81
N GLY A 100 -7.23 -14.73 -1.14
CA GLY A 100 -8.56 -14.54 -1.72
C GLY A 100 -8.59 -13.28 -2.58
N GLN A 101 -9.17 -13.36 -3.78
CA GLN A 101 -9.42 -12.18 -4.60
C GLN A 101 -10.80 -12.28 -5.26
N GLN A 102 -11.62 -11.24 -5.06
CA GLN A 102 -12.82 -11.07 -5.84
C GLN A 102 -12.45 -10.51 -7.22
N ILE A 103 -12.82 -11.23 -8.27
CA ILE A 103 -12.58 -10.86 -9.67
C ILE A 103 -13.88 -10.94 -10.45
N SER A 104 -14.00 -10.14 -11.50
CA SER A 104 -15.11 -10.22 -12.44
C SER A 104 -15.04 -11.51 -13.28
N THR A 105 -16.18 -11.91 -13.86
CA THR A 105 -16.23 -13.04 -14.79
C THR A 105 -15.33 -12.82 -16.01
N GLU A 106 -15.20 -11.57 -16.45
CA GLU A 106 -14.35 -11.18 -17.57
C GLU A 106 -12.87 -11.39 -17.25
N GLU A 107 -12.39 -10.85 -16.13
CA GLU A 107 -11.02 -11.06 -15.65
C GLU A 107 -10.71 -12.54 -15.45
N PHE A 108 -11.67 -13.31 -14.92
CA PHE A 108 -11.51 -14.75 -14.77
C PHE A 108 -11.35 -15.49 -16.10
N ASN A 109 -12.10 -15.12 -17.12
CA ASN A 109 -11.96 -15.68 -18.46
C ASN A 109 -10.61 -15.31 -19.10
N GLN A 110 -10.14 -14.08 -18.88
CA GLN A 110 -8.80 -13.66 -19.31
C GLN A 110 -7.71 -14.46 -18.61
N LEU A 111 -7.82 -14.70 -17.31
CA LEU A 111 -6.86 -15.55 -16.56
C LEU A 111 -6.85 -16.99 -17.10
N LYS A 112 -8.02 -17.56 -17.41
CA LYS A 112 -8.12 -18.89 -18.03
C LYS A 112 -7.48 -18.95 -19.41
N ALA A 113 -7.64 -17.90 -20.22
CA ALA A 113 -7.05 -17.85 -21.56
C ALA A 113 -5.52 -17.70 -21.52
N ASN A 114 -4.96 -17.19 -20.42
CA ASN A 114 -3.53 -16.92 -20.25
C ASN A 114 -2.82 -17.94 -19.34
N VAL A 115 -3.35 -19.16 -19.19
CA VAL A 115 -2.66 -20.23 -18.44
C VAL A 115 -1.31 -20.54 -19.08
N GLY A 116 -0.25 -20.51 -18.28
CA GLY A 116 1.13 -20.72 -18.74
C GLY A 116 1.87 -19.43 -19.14
N VAL A 117 1.22 -18.26 -19.04
CA VAL A 117 1.82 -16.94 -19.30
C VAL A 117 2.16 -16.23 -17.99
N LEU A 118 3.17 -15.35 -18.02
CA LEU A 118 3.53 -14.50 -16.87
C LEU A 118 2.42 -13.47 -16.60
N ILE A 119 1.96 -13.42 -15.35
CA ILE A 119 0.96 -12.45 -14.88
C ILE A 119 1.67 -11.44 -13.99
N SER A 120 1.53 -10.16 -14.33
CA SER A 120 1.95 -9.04 -13.47
C SER A 120 0.72 -8.48 -12.78
N ILE A 121 0.82 -8.19 -11.48
CA ILE A 121 -0.27 -7.64 -10.67
C ILE A 121 0.17 -6.29 -10.13
N ASN A 122 -0.71 -5.30 -10.26
CA ASN A 122 -0.44 -3.93 -9.83
C ASN A 122 -0.81 -3.77 -8.35
N GLY A 123 0.22 -3.64 -7.50
CA GLY A 123 0.09 -3.42 -6.06
C GLY A 123 0.66 -4.53 -5.19
N PHE A 124 0.52 -4.38 -3.87
CA PHE A 124 1.03 -5.37 -2.92
C PHE A 124 0.03 -6.52 -2.67
N PHE A 125 0.56 -7.71 -2.43
CA PHE A 125 -0.21 -8.90 -2.07
C PHE A 125 -0.56 -8.90 -0.57
N PHE A 126 -1.53 -8.07 -0.19
CA PHE A 126 -2.15 -8.14 1.13
C PHE A 126 -3.63 -8.48 0.99
N ASP A 127 -4.16 -9.24 1.96
CA ASP A 127 -5.59 -9.54 2.03
C ASP A 127 -6.35 -8.21 2.16
N GLN A 128 -7.35 -8.08 1.31
CA GLN A 128 -8.32 -6.99 1.31
C GLN A 128 -9.52 -7.50 2.10
N PRO A 129 -9.88 -6.89 3.24
CA PRO A 129 -11.16 -7.18 3.86
C PRO A 129 -12.32 -6.71 2.97
#